data_AF-A0A5K0ZSI1-F1
#
_entry.id   AF-A0A5K0ZSI1-F1
#
_cell.length_a   1.000
_cell.length_b   1.000
_cell.length_c   1.000
_cell.angle_alpha   90.00
_cell.angle_beta   90.00
_cell.angle_gamma   90.00
#
_symmetry.space_group_name_H-M   'P 1'
#
loop_
_entity.id
_entity.type
_entity.pdbx_description
1 polymer ?
#
loop_
_entity_poly.entity_id
_entity_poly.type
_entity_poly.pdbx_seq_one_letter_code
_entity_poly.pdbx_strand_id
1 'polypeptide(L)'
;IGCILLSVGQDGFHKGVSRTLQFVVNQSDFTVQNLRNVSEYLSLAKTVNVEEVSLPSDNLSEIDKLNNELSSSADMLDEKTAENSIKVQKARNAV
;
A
#
# COMPACT_ATOMS: atom_id res chain seq x y z
N ILE A 1 -27.05 -20.58 28.07
CA ILE A 1 -26.32 -21.12 26.89
C ILE A 1 -26.26 -20.09 25.75
N GLY A 2 -27.38 -19.45 25.36
CA GLY A 2 -27.40 -18.46 24.27
C GLY A 2 -26.38 -17.31 24.37
N CYS A 3 -26.27 -16.64 25.53
CA CYS A 3 -25.32 -15.54 25.70
C CYS A 3 -23.84 -15.98 25.62
N ILE A 4 -23.53 -17.20 26.11
CA ILE A 4 -22.17 -17.74 26.04
C ILE A 4 -21.77 -17.98 24.57
N LEU A 5 -22.68 -18.58 23.79
CA LEU A 5 -22.45 -18.79 22.36
C LEU A 5 -22.27 -17.46 21.62
N LEU A 6 -23.07 -16.44 21.94
CA LEU A 6 -22.95 -15.10 21.35
C LEU A 6 -21.59 -14.45 21.71
N SER A 7 -21.17 -14.49 22.97
CA SER A 7 -19.89 -13.90 23.40
C SER A 7 -18.68 -14.59 22.75
N VAL A 8 -18.71 -15.93 22.62
CA VAL A 8 -17.67 -16.67 21.90
C VAL A 8 -17.66 -16.31 20.42
N GLY A 9 -18.85 -16.17 19.81
CA GLY A 9 -18.99 -15.71 18.43
C GLY A 9 -18.42 -14.29 18.20
N GLN A 10 -18.74 -13.35 19.10
CA GLN A 10 -18.23 -11.97 19.06
C GLN A 10 -16.69 -11.92 19.21
N ASP A 11 -16.12 -12.68 20.15
CA ASP A 11 -14.66 -12.76 20.34
C ASP A 11 -13.96 -13.35 19.09
N GLY A 12 -14.52 -14.42 18.52
CA GLY A 12 -14.03 -15.01 17.28
C GLY A 12 -14.08 -14.04 16.11
N PHE A 13 -15.21 -13.32 15.94
CA PHE A 13 -15.38 -12.30 14.92
C PHE A 13 -14.36 -11.16 15.11
N HIS A 14 -14.22 -10.63 16.33
CA HIS A 14 -13.31 -9.53 16.64
C HIS A 14 -11.85 -9.89 16.29
N LYS A 15 -11.41 -11.10 16.70
CA LYS A 15 -10.07 -11.63 16.38
C LYS A 15 -9.89 -11.89 14.89
N GLY A 16 -10.92 -12.42 14.22
CA GLY A 16 -10.92 -12.67 12.78
C GLY A 16 -10.73 -11.38 11.98
N VAL A 17 -11.60 -10.39 12.22
CA VAL A 17 -11.52 -9.07 11.56
C VAL A 17 -10.19 -8.38 11.87
N SER A 18 -9.70 -8.46 13.12
CA SER A 18 -8.41 -7.85 13.48
C SER A 18 -7.24 -8.45 12.70
N ARG A 19 -7.19 -9.78 12.53
CA ARG A 19 -6.14 -10.43 11.74
C ARG A 19 -6.24 -10.10 10.26
N THR A 20 -7.44 -10.14 9.70
CA THR A 20 -7.66 -9.79 8.29
C THR A 20 -7.27 -8.34 8.02
N LEU A 21 -7.65 -7.43 8.91
CA LEU A 21 -7.30 -6.02 8.76
C LEU A 21 -5.78 -5.81 8.85
N GLN A 22 -5.11 -6.42 9.81
CA GLN A 22 -3.65 -6.36 9.93
C GLN A 22 -2.95 -6.91 8.68
N PHE A 23 -3.44 -8.03 8.13
CA PHE A 23 -2.91 -8.58 6.90
C PHE A 23 -3.01 -7.57 5.74
N VAL A 24 -4.20 -6.99 5.52
CA VAL A 24 -4.42 -6.03 4.43
C VAL A 24 -3.54 -4.79 4.59
N VAL A 25 -3.43 -4.25 5.81
CA VAL A 25 -2.55 -3.09 6.09
C VAL A 25 -1.10 -3.45 5.78
N ASN A 26 -0.59 -4.58 6.27
CA ASN A 26 0.79 -4.99 6.01
C ASN A 26 1.09 -5.23 4.51
N GLN A 27 0.14 -5.80 3.76
CA GLN A 27 0.29 -5.99 2.31
C GLN A 27 0.31 -4.65 1.57
N SER A 28 -0.48 -3.68 2.06
CA SER A 28 -0.47 -2.32 1.53
C SER A 28 0.87 -1.64 1.77
N ASP A 29 1.38 -1.66 3.00
CA ASP A 29 2.69 -1.08 3.36
C ASP A 29 3.81 -1.69 2.52
N PHE A 30 3.80 -3.01 2.32
CA PHE A 30 4.75 -3.71 1.46
C PHE A 30 4.67 -3.23 -0.01
N THR A 31 3.46 -3.04 -0.51
CA THR A 31 3.23 -2.57 -1.88
C THR A 31 3.68 -1.10 -2.05
N VAL A 32 3.36 -0.23 -1.09
CA VAL A 32 3.83 1.16 -1.05
C VAL A 32 5.35 1.23 -1.08
N GLN A 33 6.04 0.41 -0.28
CA GLN A 33 7.50 0.34 -0.28
C GLN A 33 8.05 -0.12 -1.63
N ASN A 34 7.46 -1.12 -2.26
CA ASN A 34 7.88 -1.56 -3.59
C ASN A 34 7.71 -0.47 -4.65
N LEU A 35 6.59 0.26 -4.64
CA LEU A 35 6.37 1.38 -5.56
C LEU A 35 7.40 2.49 -5.37
N ARG A 36 7.75 2.82 -4.11
CA ARG A 36 8.81 3.79 -3.79
C ARG A 36 10.18 3.32 -4.27
N ASN A 37 10.53 2.06 -4.02
CA ASN A 37 11.80 1.48 -4.47
C ASN A 37 11.92 1.51 -6.00
N VAL A 38 10.85 1.15 -6.73
CA VAL A 38 10.86 1.20 -8.21
C VAL A 38 11.04 2.63 -8.71
N SER A 39 10.36 3.60 -8.10
CA SER A 39 10.52 5.03 -8.44
C SER A 39 11.96 5.53 -8.22
N GLU A 40 12.59 5.08 -7.12
CA GLU A 40 14.00 5.38 -6.84
C GLU A 40 14.94 4.72 -7.87
N TYR A 41 14.72 3.45 -8.22
CA TYR A 41 15.53 2.77 -9.25
C TYR A 41 15.41 3.44 -10.62
N LEU A 42 14.21 3.84 -11.00
CA LEU A 42 13.97 4.59 -12.23
C LEU A 42 14.68 5.94 -12.20
N SER A 43 14.65 6.65 -11.08
CA SER A 43 15.38 7.91 -10.90
C SER A 43 16.90 7.72 -11.06
N LEU A 44 17.45 6.65 -10.49
CA LEU A 44 18.87 6.29 -10.67
C LEU A 44 19.15 5.93 -12.14
N ALA A 45 18.29 5.15 -12.78
CA ALA A 45 18.46 4.74 -14.18
C ALA A 45 18.53 5.94 -15.14
N LYS A 46 17.81 7.03 -14.87
CA LYS A 46 17.94 8.28 -15.64
C LYS A 46 19.35 8.89 -15.60
N THR A 47 20.08 8.67 -14.50
CA THR A 47 21.42 9.24 -14.28
C THR A 47 22.54 8.37 -14.81
N VAL A 48 22.26 7.09 -15.12
CA VAL A 48 23.25 6.18 -15.67
C VAL A 48 23.52 6.59 -17.11
N ASN A 49 24.71 7.17 -17.32
CA ASN A 49 25.23 7.48 -18.64
C ASN A 49 26.46 6.60 -18.88
N VAL A 50 26.37 5.69 -19.85
CA VAL A 50 27.54 4.95 -20.35
C VAL A 50 28.11 5.77 -21.50
N GLU A 51 29.43 5.93 -21.60
CA GLU A 51 30.10 6.90 -22.48
C GLU A 51 29.61 6.95 -23.95
N GLU A 52 28.97 5.89 -24.46
CA GLU A 52 28.41 5.83 -25.83
C GLU A 52 26.88 5.66 -25.90
N VAL A 53 26.16 5.51 -24.77
CA VAL A 53 24.70 5.31 -24.75
C VAL A 53 24.06 6.19 -23.68
N SER A 54 23.46 7.29 -24.15
CA SER A 54 22.51 8.08 -23.36
C SER A 54 21.08 7.72 -23.73
N LEU A 55 20.17 7.77 -22.75
CA LEU A 55 18.74 7.60 -23.02
C LEU A 55 18.23 8.79 -23.86
N PRO A 56 17.46 8.53 -24.94
CA PRO A 56 16.79 9.60 -25.67
C PRO A 56 15.87 10.44 -24.77
N SER A 57 15.66 11.70 -25.14
CA SER A 57 14.82 12.63 -24.38
C SER A 57 13.39 12.12 -24.14
N ASP A 58 12.82 11.41 -25.11
CA ASP A 58 11.47 10.85 -25.01
C ASP A 58 11.40 9.78 -23.90
N ASN A 59 12.39 8.89 -23.85
CA ASN A 59 12.50 7.89 -22.78
C ASN A 59 12.68 8.54 -21.40
N LEU A 60 13.48 9.61 -21.29
CA LEU A 60 13.64 10.35 -20.02
C LEU A 60 12.32 10.95 -19.54
N SER A 61 11.52 11.51 -20.46
CA SER A 61 10.21 12.07 -20.15
C SER A 61 9.19 10.99 -19.77
N GLU A 62 9.23 9.83 -20.41
CA GLU A 62 8.38 8.69 -20.04
C GLU A 62 8.72 8.16 -18.64
N ILE A 63 10.01 8.08 -18.30
CA ILE A 63 10.44 7.69 -16.95
C ILE A 63 9.95 8.72 -15.90
N ASP A 64 10.02 10.02 -16.20
CA ASP A 64 9.49 11.05 -15.29
C ASP A 64 7.98 10.90 -15.06
N LYS A 65 7.23 10.62 -16.12
CA LYS A 65 5.79 10.37 -16.01
C LYS A 65 5.52 9.12 -15.16
N LEU A 66 6.23 8.02 -15.41
CA LEU A 66 6.10 6.79 -14.64
C LEU A 66 6.44 6.99 -13.16
N ASN A 67 7.51 7.71 -12.83
CA ASN A 67 7.87 8.00 -11.44
C ASN A 67 6.79 8.80 -10.70
N ASN A 68 6.22 9.80 -11.37
CA ASN A 68 5.12 10.57 -10.80
C ASN A 68 3.87 9.71 -10.56
N GLU A 69 3.52 8.84 -11.52
CA GLU A 69 2.39 7.91 -11.38
C GLU A 69 2.61 6.87 -10.27
N LEU A 70 3.82 6.33 -10.14
CA LEU A 70 4.20 5.40 -9.09
C LEU A 70 4.15 6.05 -7.71
N SER A 71 4.69 7.27 -7.57
CA SER A 71 4.65 8.01 -6.31
C SER A 71 3.20 8.33 -5.90
N SER A 72 2.40 8.84 -6.84
CA SER A 72 0.98 9.13 -6.60
C SER A 72 0.19 7.89 -6.21
N SER A 73 0.46 6.75 -6.87
CA SER A 73 -0.17 5.47 -6.53
C SER A 73 0.22 4.97 -5.14
N ALA A 74 1.49 5.15 -4.75
CA ALA A 74 1.97 4.80 -3.41
C ALA A 74 1.29 5.65 -2.33
N ASP A 75 1.20 6.96 -2.53
CA ASP A 75 0.56 7.88 -1.59
C ASP A 75 -0.95 7.62 -1.48
N MET A 76 -1.62 7.38 -2.61
CA MET A 76 -3.05 7.03 -2.63
C MET A 76 -3.31 5.73 -1.87
N LEU A 77 -2.48 4.72 -2.08
CA LEU A 77 -2.63 3.42 -1.42
C LEU A 77 -2.42 3.53 0.09
N ASP A 78 -1.39 4.26 0.53
CA ASP A 78 -1.10 4.55 1.94
C ASP A 78 -2.29 5.27 2.61
N GLU A 79 -2.73 6.39 2.03
CA GLU A 79 -3.84 7.21 2.54
C GLU A 79 -5.12 6.38 2.65
N LYS A 80 -5.53 5.71 1.56
CA LYS A 80 -6.80 4.97 1.54
C LYS A 80 -6.76 3.75 2.45
N THR A 81 -5.61 3.12 2.62
CA THR A 81 -5.46 2.00 3.56
C THR A 81 -5.59 2.48 5.01
N ALA A 82 -4.93 3.58 5.36
CA ALA A 82 -5.02 4.17 6.70
C ALA A 82 -6.47 4.59 7.02
N GLU A 83 -7.13 5.29 6.10
CA GLU A 83 -8.53 5.70 6.24
C GLU A 83 -9.47 4.49 6.41
N ASN A 84 -9.33 3.49 5.56
CA ASN A 84 -10.19 2.31 5.58
C ASN A 84 -9.95 1.46 6.84
N SER A 85 -8.70 1.36 7.31
CA SER A 85 -8.38 0.69 8.57
C SER A 85 -9.10 1.34 9.75
N ILE A 86 -9.10 2.67 9.84
CA ILE A 86 -9.83 3.41 10.88
C ILE A 86 -11.34 3.14 10.78
N LYS A 87 -11.91 3.16 9.57
CA LYS A 87 -13.34 2.89 9.35
C LYS A 87 -13.72 1.48 9.79
N VAL A 88 -12.93 0.47 9.43
CA VAL A 88 -13.19 -0.93 9.81
C VAL A 88 -13.05 -1.13 11.31
N GLN A 89 -12.04 -0.53 11.94
CA GLN A 89 -11.88 -0.60 13.41
C GLN A 89 -13.08 0.00 14.13
N LYS A 90 -13.58 1.16 13.66
CA LYS A 90 -14.79 1.80 14.21
C LYS A 90 -16.02 0.91 14.04
N ALA A 91 -16.24 0.37 12.84
CA ALA A 91 -17.38 -0.51 12.56
C ALA A 91 -17.34 -1.79 13.42
N ARG A 92 -16.17 -2.41 13.57
CA ARG A 92 -15.97 -3.59 14.42
C ARG A 92 -16.22 -3.29 15.89
N ASN A 93 -15.81 -2.13 16.40
CA ASN A 93 -15.99 -1.75 17.80
C ASN A 93 -17.44 -1.36 18.14
N ALA A 94 -18.31 -1.17 17.13
CA ALA A 94 -19.72 -0.85 17.31
C ALA A 94 -20.62 -2.10 17.45
N VAL A 95 -20.05 -3.31 17.38
CA VAL A 95 -20.70 -4.63 17.46
C VAL A 95 -20.19 -5.40 18.67
#